data_AF-A0A2G6Y5L4-F1
#
_entry.id   AF-A0A2G6Y5L4-F1
#
_cell.length_a   1.000
_cell.length_b   1.000
_cell.length_c   1.000
_cell.angle_alpha   90.00
_cell.angle_beta   90.00
_cell.angle_gamma   90.00
#
_symmetry.space_group_name_H-M   'P 1'
#
loop_
_entity.id
_entity.type
_entity.pdbx_description
1 polymer ?
#
loop_
_entity_poly.entity_id
_entity_poly.type
_entity_poly.pdbx_seq_one_letter_code
_entity_poly.pdbx_strand_id
1 'polypeptide(L)'
;MPINLNPFGATDSLWTGNTWVVPDEDVLAKWIAWVAIGQALHVAEILHAATPTGTPPTNDAAKLDAVELLTQKGADPWHRDGWMFQVMSWLAAHVNTPGARIALPHLIHAEKGLDGLEILLDASQDVVATIIFEDKATTNPRDTIRDGVWPEFVKFESGHGVNRLTQQASGILAAANHPNPTAAVNKISWNATRRYRISITASESTPDSRKSLFKDYDTKVQGSIVRRRAEVFVVNDVRAWMANLATKAIAQVAKF
;
A
#
# COMPACT_ATOMS: atom_id res chain seq x y z
N MET A 1 -14.07 -2.12 -9.86
CA MET A 1 -13.05 -1.86 -8.82
C MET A 1 -12.40 -3.19 -8.46
N PRO A 2 -11.07 -3.28 -8.35
CA PRO A 2 -10.36 -4.54 -8.12
C PRO A 2 -10.36 -4.98 -6.64
N ILE A 3 -10.65 -4.07 -5.70
CA ILE A 3 -10.67 -4.32 -4.26
C ILE A 3 -11.86 -3.58 -3.65
N ASN A 4 -12.61 -4.30 -2.81
CA ASN A 4 -13.66 -3.76 -1.96
C ASN A 4 -13.17 -3.76 -0.50
N LEU A 5 -13.61 -2.75 0.26
CA LEU A 5 -13.21 -2.56 1.64
C LEU A 5 -14.42 -2.71 2.56
N ASN A 6 -14.32 -3.60 3.55
CA ASN A 6 -15.32 -3.78 4.58
C ASN A 6 -14.81 -3.19 5.91
N PRO A 7 -15.32 -2.03 6.36
CA PRO A 7 -14.76 -1.34 7.50
C PRO A 7 -15.01 -2.08 8.82
N PHE A 8 -14.10 -1.88 9.77
CA PHE A 8 -14.20 -2.35 11.15
C PHE A 8 -13.57 -1.37 12.15
N GLY A 9 -13.85 -1.60 13.44
CA GLY A 9 -13.23 -0.85 14.54
C GLY A 9 -13.91 0.48 14.88
N ALA A 10 -15.12 0.73 14.37
CA ALA A 10 -15.82 2.01 14.58
C ALA A 10 -16.30 2.25 16.03
N THR A 11 -16.60 1.21 16.81
CA THR A 11 -17.32 1.39 18.08
C THR A 11 -16.62 0.88 19.34
N ASP A 12 -15.55 0.09 19.25
CA ASP A 12 -14.77 -0.38 20.43
C ASP A 12 -13.44 -1.00 19.95
N SER A 13 -12.50 -0.16 19.55
CA SER A 13 -11.21 -0.65 19.09
C SER A 13 -10.09 0.32 19.41
N LEU A 14 -8.87 -0.21 19.45
CA LEU A 14 -7.64 0.59 19.58
C LEU A 14 -7.13 1.03 18.20
N TRP A 15 -7.79 0.64 17.11
CA TRP A 15 -7.44 0.92 15.72
C TRP A 15 -8.67 0.76 14.80
N THR A 16 -8.83 1.65 13.82
CA THR A 16 -9.83 1.48 12.76
C THR A 16 -9.23 0.76 11.57
N GLY A 17 -10.05 0.19 10.68
CA GLY A 17 -9.50 -0.58 9.58
C GLY A 17 -10.49 -1.12 8.58
N ASN A 18 -10.00 -1.85 7.59
CA ASN A 18 -10.85 -2.58 6.65
C ASN A 18 -10.36 -4.01 6.42
N THR A 19 -11.32 -4.90 6.16
CA THR A 19 -11.06 -6.21 5.57
C THR A 19 -11.18 -6.07 4.05
N TRP A 20 -10.20 -6.57 3.31
CA TRP A 20 -10.19 -6.51 1.85
C TRP A 20 -10.89 -7.70 1.23
N VAL A 21 -11.64 -7.43 0.17
CA VAL A 21 -12.24 -8.45 -0.70
C VAL A 21 -11.84 -8.16 -2.13
N VAL A 22 -11.36 -9.18 -2.84
CA VAL A 22 -11.10 -9.11 -4.28
C VAL A 22 -12.31 -9.75 -4.98
N PRO A 23 -13.24 -8.95 -5.53
CA PRO A 23 -14.45 -9.50 -6.16
C PRO A 23 -14.16 -10.16 -7.52
N ASP A 24 -13.08 -9.76 -8.18
CA ASP A 24 -12.67 -10.26 -9.50
C ASP A 24 -11.14 -10.22 -9.61
N GLU A 25 -10.51 -11.40 -9.60
CA GLU A 25 -9.06 -11.54 -9.71
C GLU A 25 -8.52 -11.19 -11.10
N ASP A 26 -9.31 -11.33 -12.16
CA ASP A 26 -8.88 -11.00 -13.52
C ASP A 26 -8.81 -9.47 -13.71
N VAL A 27 -9.74 -8.74 -13.10
CA VAL A 27 -9.69 -7.27 -13.02
C VAL A 27 -8.48 -6.81 -12.20
N LEU A 28 -8.24 -7.40 -11.03
CA LEU A 28 -7.07 -7.09 -10.21
C LEU A 28 -5.77 -7.39 -10.96
N ALA A 29 -5.67 -8.55 -11.60
CA ALA A 29 -4.53 -8.96 -12.40
C ALA A 29 -4.22 -7.96 -13.53
N LYS A 30 -5.24 -7.47 -14.22
CA LYS A 30 -5.09 -6.46 -15.27
C LYS A 30 -4.49 -5.16 -14.72
N TRP A 31 -4.92 -4.74 -13.54
CA TRP A 31 -4.42 -3.51 -12.93
C TRP A 31 -2.99 -3.66 -12.42
N ILE A 32 -2.67 -4.80 -11.80
CA ILE A 32 -1.29 -5.14 -11.44
C ILE A 32 -0.40 -5.18 -12.68
N ALA A 33 -0.86 -5.76 -13.79
CA ALA A 33 -0.13 -5.79 -15.05
C ALA A 33 0.15 -4.39 -15.60
N TRP A 34 -0.83 -3.47 -15.55
CA TRP A 34 -0.60 -2.06 -15.91
C TRP A 34 0.46 -1.41 -15.02
N VAL A 35 0.42 -1.63 -13.70
CA VAL A 35 1.46 -1.12 -12.80
C VAL A 35 2.83 -1.72 -13.14
N ALA A 36 2.89 -3.02 -13.44
CA ALA A 36 4.12 -3.73 -13.79
C ALA A 36 4.80 -3.18 -15.05
N ILE A 37 4.04 -2.73 -16.06
CA ILE A 37 4.58 -2.06 -17.25
C ILE A 37 4.83 -0.55 -17.05
N GLY A 38 4.77 -0.05 -15.81
CA GLY A 38 5.05 1.35 -15.47
C GLY A 38 3.86 2.30 -15.57
N GLN A 39 2.63 1.79 -15.74
CA GLN A 39 1.43 2.61 -15.99
C GLN A 39 0.60 2.86 -14.73
N ALA A 40 1.26 3.04 -13.58
CA ALA A 40 0.59 3.29 -12.30
C ALA A 40 -0.27 4.56 -12.30
N LEU A 41 0.17 5.62 -13.00
CA LEU A 41 -0.61 6.86 -13.14
C LEU A 41 -1.92 6.63 -13.89
N HIS A 42 -1.91 5.85 -14.97
CA HIS A 42 -3.13 5.49 -15.69
C HIS A 42 -4.12 4.76 -14.77
N VAL A 43 -3.63 3.83 -13.94
CA VAL A 43 -4.48 3.13 -12.96
C VAL A 43 -5.06 4.11 -11.93
N ALA A 44 -4.27 5.07 -11.47
CA ALA A 44 -4.73 6.12 -10.55
C ALA A 44 -5.81 7.01 -11.18
N GLU A 45 -5.72 7.31 -12.48
CA GLU A 45 -6.74 8.06 -13.22
C GLU A 45 -8.08 7.30 -13.27
N ILE A 46 -8.05 6.00 -13.59
CA ILE A 46 -9.25 5.13 -13.55
C ILE A 46 -9.89 5.15 -12.16
N LEU A 47 -9.07 5.01 -11.11
CA LEU A 47 -9.51 5.01 -9.71
C LEU A 47 -10.19 6.32 -9.31
N HIS A 48 -9.74 7.44 -9.83
CA HIS A 48 -10.33 8.76 -9.56
C HIS A 48 -11.51 9.10 -10.49
N ALA A 49 -12.08 8.10 -11.16
CA ALA A 49 -13.17 8.25 -12.11
C ALA A 49 -12.87 9.29 -13.21
N ALA A 50 -11.59 9.54 -13.50
CA ALA A 50 -11.23 10.12 -14.77
C ALA A 50 -11.54 9.07 -15.85
N THR A 51 -11.82 9.55 -17.05
CA THR A 51 -11.97 8.67 -18.23
C THR A 51 -10.64 8.72 -18.97
N PRO A 52 -9.59 7.99 -18.54
CA PRO A 52 -8.35 7.98 -19.28
C PRO A 52 -8.62 7.39 -20.66
N THR A 53 -8.09 8.06 -21.68
CA THR A 53 -8.34 7.70 -23.07
C THR A 53 -7.39 6.60 -23.52
N GLY A 54 -7.96 5.51 -24.03
CA GLY A 54 -7.21 4.44 -24.72
C GLY A 54 -6.47 3.45 -23.80
N THR A 55 -5.78 2.52 -24.44
CA THR A 55 -4.85 1.60 -23.77
C THR A 55 -3.54 2.33 -23.47
N PRO A 56 -2.97 2.20 -22.27
CA PRO A 56 -1.68 2.81 -21.94
C PRO A 56 -0.59 2.41 -22.94
N PRO A 57 0.29 3.33 -23.35
CA PRO A 57 1.40 2.98 -24.24
C PRO A 57 2.35 2.01 -23.54
N THR A 58 2.83 1.02 -24.27
CA THR A 58 3.88 0.10 -23.83
C THR A 58 4.72 -0.34 -25.03
N ASN A 59 5.90 -0.91 -24.76
CA ASN A 59 6.73 -1.56 -25.76
C ASN A 59 7.09 -2.98 -25.29
N ASP A 60 7.69 -3.77 -26.18
CA ASP A 60 8.00 -5.17 -25.87
C ASP A 60 9.04 -5.33 -24.76
N ALA A 61 9.98 -4.40 -24.63
CA ALA A 61 10.97 -4.40 -23.55
C ALA A 61 10.31 -4.23 -22.18
N ALA A 62 9.43 -3.23 -22.03
CA ALA A 62 8.68 -3.01 -20.79
C ALA A 62 7.77 -4.20 -20.44
N LYS A 63 7.21 -4.88 -21.44
CA LYS A 63 6.45 -6.13 -21.23
C LYS A 63 7.35 -7.24 -20.70
N LEU A 64 8.55 -7.42 -21.25
CA LEU A 64 9.51 -8.42 -20.77
C LEU A 64 9.93 -8.14 -19.33
N ASP A 65 10.24 -6.87 -19.00
CA ASP A 65 10.59 -6.46 -17.64
C ASP A 65 9.43 -6.68 -16.65
N ALA A 66 8.19 -6.39 -17.07
CA ALA A 66 7.00 -6.66 -16.27
C ALA A 66 6.79 -8.17 -16.03
N VAL A 67 6.99 -9.00 -17.05
CA VAL A 67 6.95 -10.47 -16.90
C VAL A 67 8.06 -10.93 -15.96
N GLU A 68 9.27 -10.36 -16.05
CA GLU A 68 10.37 -10.66 -15.15
C GLU A 68 10.02 -10.37 -13.69
N LEU A 69 9.48 -9.17 -13.42
CA LEU A 69 9.01 -8.71 -12.11
C LEU A 69 7.92 -9.63 -11.54
N LEU A 70 6.98 -10.06 -12.38
CA LEU A 70 5.87 -10.95 -12.01
C LEU A 70 6.27 -12.43 -11.92
N THR A 71 7.43 -12.80 -12.44
CA THR A 71 7.91 -14.19 -12.44
C THR A 71 8.66 -14.50 -11.16
N GLN A 72 8.48 -15.73 -10.67
CA GLN A 72 9.29 -16.26 -9.58
C GLN A 72 10.70 -16.59 -10.09
N LYS A 73 11.70 -15.77 -9.77
CA LYS A 73 13.11 -16.15 -9.96
C LYS A 73 13.59 -16.95 -8.76
N GLY A 74 13.91 -18.24 -8.98
CA GLY A 74 14.45 -19.13 -7.95
C GLY A 74 13.39 -19.73 -7.01
N ALA A 75 13.83 -20.29 -5.89
CA ALA A 75 12.95 -21.03 -4.98
C ALA A 75 12.06 -20.13 -4.11
N ASP A 76 12.40 -18.83 -3.96
CA ASP A 76 11.74 -17.95 -3.01
C ASP A 76 10.89 -16.85 -3.70
N PRO A 77 9.55 -16.95 -3.69
CA PRO A 77 8.67 -15.97 -4.33
C PRO A 77 8.48 -14.66 -3.54
N TRP A 78 9.13 -14.49 -2.39
CA TRP A 78 8.78 -13.40 -1.47
C TRP A 78 8.90 -11.99 -2.06
N HIS A 79 9.87 -11.75 -2.95
CA HIS A 79 10.03 -10.44 -3.59
C HIS A 79 8.84 -10.11 -4.50
N ARG A 80 8.41 -11.06 -5.36
CA ARG A 80 7.23 -10.93 -6.20
C ARG A 80 5.97 -10.72 -5.36
N ASP A 81 5.75 -11.58 -4.37
CA ASP A 81 4.54 -11.55 -3.54
C ASP A 81 4.46 -10.25 -2.73
N GLY A 82 5.59 -9.79 -2.20
CA GLY A 82 5.70 -8.53 -1.48
C GLY A 82 5.36 -7.34 -2.38
N TRP A 83 5.94 -7.28 -3.59
CA TRP A 83 5.66 -6.23 -4.55
C TRP A 83 4.18 -6.22 -4.98
N MET A 84 3.63 -7.39 -5.35
CA MET A 84 2.21 -7.49 -5.72
C MET A 84 1.29 -7.06 -4.58
N PHE A 85 1.63 -7.40 -3.34
CA PHE A 85 0.86 -6.99 -2.17
C PHE A 85 0.97 -5.48 -1.89
N GLN A 86 2.12 -4.86 -2.13
CA GLN A 86 2.26 -3.40 -2.10
C GLN A 86 1.39 -2.72 -3.17
N VAL A 87 1.28 -3.29 -4.38
CA VAL A 87 0.36 -2.79 -5.40
C VAL A 87 -1.10 -2.92 -4.95
N MET A 88 -1.50 -4.06 -4.39
CA MET A 88 -2.85 -4.24 -3.83
C MET A 88 -3.14 -3.24 -2.70
N SER A 89 -2.16 -3.03 -1.83
CA SER A 89 -2.21 -2.07 -0.73
C SER A 89 -2.37 -0.63 -1.23
N TRP A 90 -1.64 -0.26 -2.28
CA TRP A 90 -1.77 1.02 -2.96
C TRP A 90 -3.18 1.21 -3.56
N LEU A 91 -3.73 0.18 -4.22
CA LEU A 91 -5.10 0.20 -4.74
C LEU A 91 -6.12 0.40 -3.62
N ALA A 92 -6.01 -0.38 -2.54
CA ALA A 92 -6.87 -0.26 -1.36
C ALA A 92 -6.80 1.15 -0.73
N ALA A 93 -5.63 1.79 -0.73
CA ALA A 93 -5.45 3.16 -0.25
C ALA A 93 -6.31 4.15 -1.06
N HIS A 94 -6.25 4.07 -2.39
CA HIS A 94 -7.04 4.93 -3.28
C HIS A 94 -8.54 4.69 -3.15
N VAL A 95 -8.97 3.43 -2.95
CA VAL A 95 -10.39 3.12 -2.69
C VAL A 95 -10.85 3.72 -1.36
N ASN A 96 -10.04 3.60 -0.32
CA ASN A 96 -10.37 4.11 1.02
C ASN A 96 -10.44 5.64 1.06
N THR A 97 -9.51 6.31 0.38
CA THR A 97 -9.40 7.78 0.38
C THR A 97 -9.35 8.32 -1.05
N PRO A 98 -10.51 8.48 -1.72
CA PRO A 98 -10.55 9.07 -3.06
C PRO A 98 -9.87 10.44 -3.12
N GLY A 99 -8.96 10.63 -4.08
CA GLY A 99 -8.22 11.88 -4.24
C GLY A 99 -7.00 12.04 -3.31
N ALA A 100 -6.67 11.03 -2.49
CA ALA A 100 -5.47 11.05 -1.67
C ALA A 100 -4.18 11.14 -2.49
N ARG A 101 -3.16 11.79 -1.91
CA ARG A 101 -1.84 11.92 -2.52
C ARG A 101 -0.96 10.76 -2.03
N ILE A 102 -0.89 9.69 -2.82
CA ILE A 102 -0.23 8.44 -2.43
C ILE A 102 1.00 8.22 -3.32
N ALA A 103 2.13 7.82 -2.72
CA ALA A 103 3.32 7.41 -3.46
C ALA A 103 2.99 6.26 -4.42
N LEU A 104 3.55 6.29 -5.63
CA LEU A 104 3.42 5.18 -6.57
C LEU A 104 4.18 3.94 -6.03
N PRO A 105 3.71 2.73 -6.35
CA PRO A 105 4.47 1.51 -6.05
C PRO A 105 5.85 1.52 -6.70
N HIS A 106 6.87 1.07 -5.99
CA HIS A 106 8.24 1.00 -6.51
C HIS A 106 8.44 -0.28 -7.33
N LEU A 107 8.97 -0.16 -8.55
CA LEU A 107 9.26 -1.34 -9.41
C LEU A 107 10.62 -1.99 -9.09
N ILE A 108 11.49 -1.29 -8.36
CA ILE A 108 12.86 -1.73 -8.07
C ILE A 108 12.92 -2.33 -6.67
N HIS A 109 13.01 -3.66 -6.58
CA HIS A 109 13.06 -4.39 -5.31
C HIS A 109 14.24 -4.00 -4.38
N ALA A 110 15.36 -3.52 -4.94
CA ALA A 110 16.57 -3.18 -4.20
C ALA A 110 16.46 -1.84 -3.43
N GLU A 111 15.49 -0.99 -3.77
CA GLU A 111 15.24 0.23 -3.03
C GLU A 111 14.51 -0.13 -1.73
N LYS A 112 15.23 -0.12 -0.60
CA LYS A 112 14.65 -0.20 0.76
C LYS A 112 13.88 1.08 1.11
N GLY A 113 12.90 1.42 0.28
CA GLY A 113 11.96 2.51 0.44
C GLY A 113 10.86 2.18 1.45
N LEU A 114 9.95 3.12 1.68
CA LEU A 114 8.71 2.85 2.42
C LEU A 114 7.85 1.89 1.61
N ASP A 115 7.11 0.98 2.28
CA ASP A 115 6.13 0.14 1.58
C ASP A 115 5.03 1.01 0.92
N GLY A 116 4.72 2.16 1.53
CA GLY A 116 3.89 3.21 0.95
C GLY A 116 3.83 4.46 1.82
N LEU A 117 3.38 5.56 1.21
CA LEU A 117 3.22 6.86 1.86
C LEU A 117 1.99 7.57 1.31
N GLU A 118 1.09 8.01 2.19
CA GLU A 118 -0.10 8.80 1.85
C GLU A 118 -0.06 10.14 2.58
N ILE A 119 -0.27 11.23 1.85
CA ILE A 119 -0.36 12.58 2.39
C ILE A 119 -1.82 13.04 2.29
N LEU A 120 -2.40 13.33 3.45
CA LEU A 120 -3.72 13.96 3.53
C LEU A 120 -3.55 15.46 3.68
N LEU A 121 -4.17 16.19 2.76
CA LEU A 121 -4.25 17.64 2.77
C LEU A 121 -5.68 18.06 3.09
N ASP A 122 -5.83 19.18 3.81
CA ASP A 122 -7.13 19.83 3.94
C ASP A 122 -7.44 20.75 2.73
N ALA A 123 -8.58 21.43 2.79
CA ALA A 123 -9.01 22.35 1.75
C ALA A 123 -8.04 23.54 1.55
N SER A 124 -7.28 23.92 2.57
CA SER A 124 -6.21 24.94 2.50
C SER A 124 -4.88 24.41 1.96
N GLN A 125 -4.82 23.14 1.55
CA GLN A 125 -3.59 22.43 1.16
C GLN A 125 -2.62 22.23 2.34
N ASP A 126 -3.08 22.31 3.58
CA ASP A 126 -2.24 22.06 4.74
C ASP A 126 -2.16 20.56 5.03
N VAL A 127 -0.97 20.08 5.42
CA VAL A 127 -0.77 18.67 5.77
C VAL A 127 -1.53 18.36 7.07
N VAL A 128 -2.55 17.51 6.96
CA VAL A 128 -3.34 16.98 8.07
C VAL A 128 -2.74 15.68 8.61
N ALA A 129 -2.23 14.85 7.71
CA ALA A 129 -1.62 13.58 8.06
C ALA A 129 -0.57 13.12 7.06
N THR A 130 0.44 12.45 7.59
CA THR A 130 1.40 11.63 6.85
C THR A 130 1.17 10.19 7.27
N ILE A 131 0.54 9.37 6.42
CA ILE A 131 0.23 7.98 6.73
C ILE A 131 1.32 7.09 6.15
N ILE A 132 2.07 6.43 7.03
CA ILE A 132 3.18 5.54 6.68
C ILE A 132 2.66 4.11 6.62
N PHE A 133 2.92 3.42 5.50
CA PHE A 133 2.45 2.05 5.32
C PHE A 133 3.55 1.05 5.65
N GLU A 134 3.14 -0.05 6.27
CA GLU A 134 3.92 -1.30 6.36
C GLU A 134 3.03 -2.44 5.86
N ASP A 135 3.41 -3.03 4.72
CA ASP A 135 2.59 -3.95 3.96
C ASP A 135 3.28 -5.30 3.85
N LYS A 136 2.66 -6.36 4.38
CA LYS A 136 3.28 -7.68 4.50
C LYS A 136 2.38 -8.80 3.97
N ALA A 137 2.82 -9.46 2.90
CA ALA A 137 2.28 -10.75 2.46
C ALA A 137 3.04 -11.89 3.15
N THR A 138 2.39 -12.57 4.09
CA THR A 138 3.02 -13.53 5.00
C THR A 138 2.08 -14.67 5.40
N THR A 139 2.67 -15.83 5.67
CA THR A 139 1.99 -16.99 6.25
C THR A 139 1.98 -16.96 7.78
N ASN A 140 2.75 -16.06 8.40
CA ASN A 140 2.84 -15.91 9.85
C ASN A 140 2.61 -14.44 10.27
N PRO A 141 1.37 -13.96 10.23
CA PRO A 141 1.08 -12.53 10.29
C PRO A 141 1.32 -11.92 11.66
N ARG A 142 1.02 -12.62 12.75
CA ARG A 142 1.25 -12.08 14.10
C ARG A 142 2.73 -11.88 14.40
N ASP A 143 3.57 -12.87 14.07
CA ASP A 143 5.01 -12.78 14.28
C ASP A 143 5.62 -11.72 13.35
N THR A 144 5.16 -11.66 12.10
CA THR A 144 5.59 -10.62 11.15
C THR A 144 5.29 -9.21 11.66
N ILE A 145 4.11 -8.99 12.25
CA ILE A 145 3.77 -7.73 12.90
C ILE A 145 4.68 -7.46 14.11
N ARG A 146 4.86 -8.46 14.98
CA ARG A 146 5.66 -8.33 16.21
C ARG A 146 7.11 -7.93 15.92
N ASP A 147 7.71 -8.62 14.97
CA ASP A 147 9.15 -8.65 14.78
C ASP A 147 9.61 -7.78 13.61
N GLY A 148 8.70 -7.46 12.67
CA GLY A 148 8.97 -6.60 11.52
C GLY A 148 8.32 -5.22 11.64
N VAL A 149 6.99 -5.18 11.81
CA VAL A 149 6.21 -3.93 11.72
C VAL A 149 6.39 -3.05 12.97
N TRP A 150 6.22 -3.62 14.17
CA TRP A 150 6.37 -2.85 15.41
C TRP A 150 7.73 -2.17 15.57
N PRO A 151 8.87 -2.84 15.31
CA PRO A 151 10.16 -2.17 15.38
C PRO A 151 10.27 -1.00 14.39
N GLU A 152 9.73 -1.12 13.18
CA GLU A 152 9.79 -0.05 12.18
C GLU A 152 8.92 1.15 12.58
N PHE A 153 7.72 0.92 13.12
CA PHE A 153 6.90 2.01 13.68
C PHE A 153 7.58 2.73 14.84
N VAL A 154 8.24 2.00 15.74
CA VAL A 154 9.02 2.59 16.85
C VAL A 154 10.20 3.42 16.34
N LYS A 155 10.88 2.98 15.27
CA LYS A 155 11.93 3.79 14.62
C LYS A 155 11.36 5.09 14.07
N PHE A 156 10.22 5.04 13.39
CA PHE A 156 9.57 6.27 12.93
C PHE A 156 9.15 7.14 14.11
N GLU A 157 8.52 6.62 15.17
CA GLU A 157 8.12 7.45 16.32
C GLU A 157 9.31 8.12 17.03
N SER A 158 10.53 7.56 16.91
CA SER A 158 11.77 8.16 17.41
C SER A 158 12.48 9.11 16.42
N GLY A 159 11.89 9.36 15.24
CA GLY A 159 12.41 10.30 14.25
C GLY A 159 13.37 9.69 13.22
N HIS A 160 13.67 8.39 13.30
CA HIS A 160 14.43 7.71 12.24
C HIS A 160 13.59 7.58 10.96
N GLY A 161 14.25 7.58 9.81
CA GLY A 161 13.58 7.45 8.50
C GLY A 161 12.94 8.74 7.97
N VAL A 162 13.09 9.89 8.67
CA VAL A 162 12.62 11.20 8.19
C VAL A 162 13.14 11.54 6.79
N ASN A 163 14.39 11.18 6.47
CA ASN A 163 14.96 11.38 5.13
C ASN A 163 14.18 10.62 4.04
N ARG A 164 13.71 9.40 4.32
CA ARG A 164 12.87 8.62 3.38
C ARG A 164 11.50 9.28 3.22
N LEU A 165 10.91 9.74 4.32
CA LEU A 165 9.62 10.45 4.32
C LEU A 165 9.69 11.75 3.52
N THR A 166 10.69 12.60 3.76
CA THR A 166 10.81 13.90 3.08
C THR A 166 11.13 13.73 1.60
N GLN A 167 11.96 12.74 1.22
CA GLN A 167 12.25 12.44 -0.18
C GLN A 167 10.98 12.04 -0.93
N GLN A 168 10.23 11.04 -0.43
CA GLN A 168 9.00 10.59 -1.09
C GLN A 168 7.92 11.68 -1.09
N ALA A 169 7.75 12.38 0.04
CA ALA A 169 6.79 13.47 0.14
C ALA A 169 7.07 14.60 -0.86
N SER A 170 8.34 14.95 -1.09
CA SER A 170 8.71 15.97 -2.07
C SER A 170 8.23 15.60 -3.47
N GLY A 171 8.38 14.34 -3.87
CA GLY A 171 7.90 13.85 -5.17
C GLY A 171 6.37 13.89 -5.28
N ILE A 172 5.66 13.43 -4.24
CA ILE A 172 4.19 13.45 -4.19
C ILE A 172 3.64 14.88 -4.31
N LEU A 173 4.20 15.80 -3.53
CA LEU A 173 3.74 17.20 -3.48
C LEU A 173 4.07 17.95 -4.78
N ALA A 174 5.22 17.65 -5.39
CA ALA A 174 5.58 18.20 -6.70
C ALA A 174 4.61 17.71 -7.79
N ALA A 175 4.34 16.40 -7.86
CA ALA A 175 3.39 15.82 -8.82
C ALA A 175 1.96 16.36 -8.64
N ALA A 176 1.60 16.74 -7.41
CA ALA A 176 0.31 17.34 -7.09
C ALA A 176 0.24 18.86 -7.38
N ASN A 177 1.31 19.49 -7.90
CA ASN A 177 1.43 20.94 -8.05
C ASN A 177 1.08 21.70 -6.76
N HIS A 178 1.55 21.19 -5.62
CA HIS A 178 1.28 21.80 -4.32
C HIS A 178 1.80 23.25 -4.27
N PRO A 179 1.05 24.23 -3.73
CA PRO A 179 1.42 25.65 -3.80
C PRO A 179 2.66 26.00 -2.97
N ASN A 180 2.95 25.25 -1.89
CA ASN A 180 4.14 25.45 -1.06
C ASN A 180 4.72 24.11 -0.58
N PRO A 181 5.39 23.35 -1.46
CA PRO A 181 5.85 22.00 -1.15
C PRO A 181 6.90 21.99 -0.03
N THR A 182 7.76 23.01 0.05
CA THR A 182 8.79 23.13 1.09
C THR A 182 8.17 23.21 2.49
N ALA A 183 7.15 24.06 2.69
CA ALA A 183 6.48 24.17 3.99
C ALA A 183 5.77 22.86 4.38
N ALA A 184 5.11 22.21 3.41
CA ALA A 184 4.46 20.92 3.62
C ALA A 184 5.48 19.82 4.01
N VAL A 185 6.60 19.70 3.29
CA VAL A 185 7.68 18.74 3.63
C VAL A 185 8.26 19.03 5.01
N ASN A 186 8.46 20.29 5.37
CA ASN A 186 8.90 20.67 6.71
C ASN A 186 7.89 20.27 7.78
N LYS A 187 6.58 20.31 7.52
CA LYS A 187 5.56 19.83 8.46
C LYS A 187 5.55 18.30 8.58
N ILE A 188 5.83 17.59 7.49
CA ILE A 188 5.91 16.12 7.42
C ILE A 188 7.13 15.57 8.19
N SER A 189 8.24 16.32 8.20
CA SER A 189 9.45 15.90 8.93
C SER A 189 9.22 15.81 10.44
N TRP A 190 8.24 16.56 10.98
CA TRP A 190 7.83 16.49 12.38
C TRP A 190 6.82 15.37 12.66
N ASN A 191 6.95 14.72 13.82
CA ASN A 191 6.16 13.53 14.17
C ASN A 191 4.65 13.80 14.35
N ALA A 192 4.25 15.06 14.59
CA ALA A 192 2.88 15.41 14.99
C ALA A 192 1.79 15.04 13.96
N THR A 193 2.15 14.94 12.68
CA THR A 193 1.20 14.56 11.61
C THR A 193 1.22 13.05 11.30
N ARG A 194 2.09 12.27 11.94
CA ARG A 194 2.29 10.86 11.57
C ARG A 194 1.14 9.99 12.03
N ARG A 195 0.68 9.19 11.07
CA ARG A 195 -0.27 8.09 11.23
C ARG A 195 0.35 6.87 10.58
N TYR A 196 -0.13 5.71 10.96
CA TYR A 196 0.44 4.44 10.56
C TYR A 196 -0.66 3.55 10.00
N ARG A 197 -0.32 2.82 8.94
CA ARG A 197 -1.16 1.79 8.38
C ARG A 197 -0.39 0.49 8.27
N ILE A 198 -1.01 -0.58 8.74
CA ILE A 198 -0.51 -1.94 8.51
C ILE A 198 -1.44 -2.59 7.53
N SER A 199 -0.92 -3.15 6.45
CA SER A 199 -1.68 -4.09 5.62
C SER A 199 -1.06 -5.47 5.73
N ILE A 200 -1.89 -6.49 6.01
CA ILE A 200 -1.37 -7.83 6.20
C ILE A 200 -2.32 -8.91 5.71
N THR A 201 -1.77 -10.03 5.25
CA THR A 201 -2.53 -11.24 4.94
C THR A 201 -2.86 -12.04 6.19
N ALA A 202 -4.07 -12.57 6.29
CA ALA A 202 -4.46 -13.50 7.36
C ALA A 202 -5.52 -14.48 6.85
N SER A 203 -5.72 -15.62 7.51
CA SER A 203 -6.78 -16.58 7.15
C SER A 203 -8.18 -16.13 7.56
N GLU A 204 -8.31 -15.17 8.48
CA GLU A 204 -9.58 -14.69 8.99
C GLU A 204 -9.51 -13.24 9.51
N SER A 205 -10.66 -12.56 9.58
CA SER A 205 -10.77 -11.18 10.07
C SER A 205 -11.99 -11.00 10.99
N THR A 206 -12.07 -11.83 12.04
CA THR A 206 -13.09 -11.71 13.09
C THR A 206 -12.69 -10.65 14.12
N PRO A 207 -13.59 -10.17 14.99
CA PRO A 207 -13.21 -9.27 16.08
C PRO A 207 -12.06 -9.82 16.95
N ASP A 208 -12.10 -11.10 17.32
CA ASP A 208 -11.08 -11.70 18.19
C ASP A 208 -9.77 -11.99 17.45
N SER A 209 -9.84 -12.45 16.20
CA SER A 209 -8.63 -12.66 15.40
C SER A 209 -7.88 -11.34 15.19
N ARG A 210 -8.60 -10.23 14.93
CA ARG A 210 -8.02 -8.89 14.79
C ARG A 210 -7.40 -8.37 16.09
N LYS A 211 -8.06 -8.56 17.24
CA LYS A 211 -7.51 -8.20 18.56
C LYS A 211 -6.19 -8.93 18.83
N SER A 212 -6.13 -10.22 18.52
CA SER A 212 -4.90 -11.00 18.65
C SER A 212 -3.82 -10.52 17.68
N LEU A 213 -4.19 -10.33 16.41
CA LEU A 213 -3.29 -9.97 15.32
C LEU A 213 -2.61 -8.61 15.55
N PHE A 214 -3.37 -7.58 15.94
CA PHE A 214 -2.87 -6.21 16.14
C PHE A 214 -2.59 -5.88 17.60
N LYS A 215 -2.41 -6.92 18.44
CA LYS A 215 -2.02 -6.72 19.84
C LYS A 215 -0.80 -5.80 19.94
N ASP A 216 -0.87 -4.87 20.89
CA ASP A 216 0.13 -3.86 21.23
C ASP A 216 0.18 -2.63 20.32
N TYR A 217 -0.69 -2.49 19.31
CA TYR A 217 -0.62 -1.36 18.36
C TYR A 217 -0.70 0.01 19.05
N ASP A 218 -1.60 0.19 20.02
CA ASP A 218 -1.74 1.41 20.82
C ASP A 218 -0.52 1.72 21.71
N THR A 219 0.23 0.69 22.10
CA THR A 219 1.47 0.86 22.87
C THR A 219 2.65 1.26 21.97
N LYS A 220 2.66 0.80 20.71
CA LYS A 220 3.72 1.12 19.74
C LYS A 220 3.51 2.45 19.05
N VAL A 221 2.25 2.84 18.86
CA VAL A 221 1.84 4.13 18.30
C VAL A 221 0.84 4.74 19.27
N GLN A 222 1.28 5.64 20.14
CA GLN A 222 0.43 6.22 21.18
C GLN A 222 -0.48 7.35 20.65
N GLY A 223 -1.46 7.78 21.44
CA GLY A 223 -2.36 8.88 21.12
C GLY A 223 -3.66 8.45 20.46
N SER A 224 -4.29 9.36 19.69
CA SER A 224 -5.62 9.13 19.11
C SER A 224 -5.68 7.92 18.17
N ILE A 225 -6.83 7.23 18.17
CA ILE A 225 -7.11 6.06 17.32
C ILE A 225 -6.88 6.33 15.83
N VAL A 226 -7.08 7.57 15.38
CA VAL A 226 -6.87 7.97 13.98
C VAL A 226 -5.43 7.77 13.51
N ARG A 227 -4.46 7.64 14.43
CA ARG A 227 -3.06 7.34 14.11
C ARG A 227 -2.82 5.87 13.75
N ARG A 228 -3.79 4.99 13.99
CA ARG A 228 -3.64 3.53 13.90
C ARG A 228 -4.67 2.93 12.95
N ARG A 229 -4.24 2.62 11.73
CA ARG A 229 -5.06 1.97 10.71
C ARG A 229 -4.59 0.53 10.47
N ALA A 230 -5.52 -0.41 10.50
CA ALA A 230 -5.25 -1.83 10.33
C ALA A 230 -6.02 -2.39 9.13
N GLU A 231 -5.32 -2.98 8.17
CA GLU A 231 -5.90 -3.53 6.95
C GLU A 231 -5.61 -5.04 6.91
N VAL A 232 -6.63 -5.84 6.60
CA VAL A 232 -6.51 -7.30 6.56
C VAL A 232 -6.98 -7.83 5.21
N PHE A 233 -6.09 -8.45 4.46
CA PHE A 233 -6.46 -9.25 3.30
C PHE A 233 -6.68 -10.70 3.73
N VAL A 234 -7.92 -11.18 3.62
CA VAL A 234 -8.28 -12.54 4.04
C VAL A 234 -7.96 -13.53 2.93
N VAL A 235 -6.97 -14.39 3.16
CA VAL A 235 -6.51 -15.43 2.22
C VAL A 235 -5.91 -16.59 3.00
N ASN A 236 -6.27 -17.82 2.64
CA ASN A 236 -5.80 -19.02 3.33
C ASN A 236 -4.37 -19.41 2.90
N ASP A 237 -4.17 -19.64 1.60
CA ASP A 237 -2.86 -19.93 1.02
C ASP A 237 -2.38 -18.72 0.22
N VAL A 238 -1.75 -17.77 0.93
CA VAL A 238 -1.24 -16.55 0.31
C VAL A 238 -0.25 -16.84 -0.82
N ARG A 239 0.53 -17.92 -0.74
CA ARG A 239 1.57 -18.22 -1.73
C ARG A 239 0.98 -18.77 -3.01
N ALA A 240 0.08 -19.75 -2.89
CA ALA A 240 -0.64 -20.27 -4.05
C ALA A 240 -1.51 -19.16 -4.69
N TRP A 241 -2.16 -18.34 -3.87
CA TRP A 241 -2.99 -17.25 -4.37
C TRP A 241 -2.18 -16.19 -5.14
N MET A 242 -1.05 -15.74 -4.57
CA MET A 242 -0.17 -14.78 -5.26
C MET A 242 0.43 -15.37 -6.55
N ALA A 243 0.80 -16.65 -6.55
CA ALA A 243 1.29 -17.32 -7.76
C ALA A 243 0.22 -17.34 -8.87
N ASN A 244 -1.02 -17.69 -8.53
CA ASN A 244 -2.13 -17.69 -9.47
C ASN A 244 -2.42 -16.28 -10.02
N LEU A 245 -2.44 -15.27 -9.13
CA LEU A 245 -2.64 -13.89 -9.53
C LEU A 245 -1.51 -13.39 -10.45
N ALA A 246 -0.26 -13.78 -10.19
CA ALA A 246 0.89 -13.45 -11.03
C ALA A 246 0.74 -14.05 -12.43
N THR A 247 0.32 -15.32 -12.54
CA THR A 247 0.03 -15.96 -13.83
C THR A 247 -1.04 -15.20 -14.61
N LYS A 248 -2.12 -14.78 -13.94
CA LYS A 248 -3.17 -13.95 -14.56
C LYS A 248 -2.61 -12.60 -15.03
N ALA A 249 -1.79 -11.94 -14.21
CA ALA A 249 -1.20 -10.65 -14.56
C ALA A 249 -0.25 -10.75 -15.77
N ILE A 250 0.61 -11.78 -15.82
CA ILE A 250 1.47 -12.08 -16.98
C ILE A 250 0.64 -12.28 -18.24
N ALA A 251 -0.48 -13.00 -18.15
CA ALA A 251 -1.40 -13.18 -19.28
C ALA A 251 -2.07 -11.87 -19.73
N GLN A 252 -2.20 -10.86 -18.87
CA GLN A 252 -2.68 -9.53 -19.24
C GLN A 252 -1.59 -8.70 -19.92
N VAL A 253 -0.33 -8.78 -19.45
CA VAL A 253 0.81 -8.10 -20.09
C VAL A 253 0.93 -8.49 -21.58
N ALA A 254 0.69 -9.77 -21.90
CA ALA A 254 0.72 -10.26 -23.29
C ALA A 254 -0.38 -9.70 -24.20
N LYS A 255 -1.44 -9.09 -23.62
CA LYS A 255 -2.58 -8.52 -24.35
C LYS A 255 -2.50 -7.01 -24.56
N PHE A 256 -1.60 -6.32 -23.83
CA PHE A 256 -1.36 -4.89 -24.01
C PHE A 256 -0.60 -4.63 -25.31
#